data_AF-A0A5B8XRA3-F1
#
_entry.id   AF-A0A5B8XRA3-F1
#
_cell.length_a   1.000
_cell.length_b   1.000
_cell.length_c   1.000
_cell.angle_alpha   90.00
_cell.angle_beta   90.00
_cell.angle_gamma   90.00
#
_symmetry.space_group_name_H-M   'P 1'
#
loop_
_entity.id
_entity.type
_entity.pdbx_description
1 polymer ?
#
loop_
_entity_poly.entity_id
_entity_poly.type
_entity_poly.pdbx_seq_one_letter_code
_entity_poly.pdbx_strand_id
1 'polypeptide(L)'
;MFRKLITLVFALVLSGSVFAQSSLEQIESRPSADNGLVFHYPEAASKAAEDLMETAPADLAKLKASLGVEEMKPIQVWVLKRVGDYFRLHQIPNNAPEWAAGLSFSNRATVIVANKPGAQGMAEVDATFRHELAHVAVDIAARGKKVPRWFHEGFAVLHADEWTADRSELLSRAAAASGLIAFGDLEFSFPEHHNTASLAYAQSFHFVRDLRDRHGDDVFSRLFQNMEQGDSFHQSFRKVTGESVPVAEGRWRQDLKNASSLWSLFMDGIVIFFGASLLFLVAWRLRKKRTAQKLASMKDNPAWDYDESQYPLPGEH
;
A
#
# COMPACT_ATOMS: atom_id res chain seq x y z
N MET A 1 26.35 -49.21 59.60
CA MET A 1 26.29 -49.67 58.19
C MET A 1 24.89 -49.41 57.65
N PHE A 2 24.73 -48.49 56.70
CA PHE A 2 23.88 -48.63 55.50
C PHE A 2 23.83 -47.28 54.77
N ARG A 3 24.70 -47.15 53.77
CA ARG A 3 24.62 -46.19 52.66
C ARG A 3 23.65 -46.75 51.63
N LYS A 4 22.65 -45.99 51.17
CA LYS A 4 22.02 -46.08 49.83
C LYS A 4 21.48 -44.67 49.48
N LEU A 5 22.26 -43.86 48.77
CA LEU A 5 22.26 -43.68 47.31
C LEU A 5 20.94 -43.06 46.81
N ILE A 6 20.89 -41.72 46.80
CA ILE A 6 19.95 -40.94 46.00
C ILE A 6 20.77 -40.48 44.78
N THR A 7 20.54 -41.10 43.63
CA THR A 7 21.07 -40.63 42.34
C THR A 7 19.91 -40.12 41.49
N LEU A 8 20.09 -38.86 41.11
CA LEU A 8 19.32 -38.01 40.22
C LEU A 8 19.18 -38.60 38.80
N VAL A 9 18.00 -38.52 38.18
CA VAL A 9 17.87 -38.18 36.75
C VAL A 9 16.61 -37.31 36.58
N PHE A 10 16.78 -36.01 36.82
CA PHE A 10 15.86 -34.98 36.37
C PHE A 10 16.46 -34.43 35.06
N ALA A 11 16.20 -35.11 33.95
CA ALA A 11 16.70 -34.70 32.64
C ALA A 11 15.60 -34.88 31.61
N LEU A 12 14.63 -33.95 31.57
CA LEU A 12 13.82 -33.73 30.36
C LEU A 12 12.96 -32.45 30.40
N VAL A 13 13.52 -31.27 30.70
CA VAL A 13 12.79 -29.99 30.44
C VAL A 13 13.67 -28.86 29.88
N LEU A 14 15.01 -28.97 29.89
CA LEU A 14 15.90 -27.86 29.49
C LEU A 14 16.15 -27.73 27.97
N SER A 15 15.64 -28.62 27.14
CA SER A 15 15.96 -28.63 25.70
C SER A 15 15.24 -27.53 24.91
N GLY A 16 14.09 -27.03 25.38
CA GLY A 16 13.35 -25.99 24.65
C GLY A 16 13.98 -24.59 24.75
N SER A 17 14.58 -24.29 25.91
CA SER A 17 15.15 -22.96 26.20
C SER A 17 16.52 -22.75 25.54
N VAL A 18 17.35 -23.80 25.48
CA VAL A 18 18.70 -23.72 24.90
C VAL A 18 18.67 -23.57 23.37
N PHE A 19 17.76 -24.26 22.67
CA PHE A 19 17.62 -24.15 21.21
C PHE A 19 16.98 -22.81 20.75
N ALA A 20 16.10 -22.22 21.55
CA ALA A 20 15.54 -20.90 21.26
C ALA A 20 16.56 -19.77 21.48
N GLN A 21 17.53 -19.99 22.35
CA GLN A 21 18.59 -19.03 22.66
C GLN A 21 19.75 -19.10 21.66
N SER A 22 20.11 -20.30 21.19
CA SER A 22 21.20 -20.48 20.21
C SER A 22 20.90 -19.92 18.82
N SER A 23 19.64 -19.81 18.41
CA SER A 23 19.26 -19.34 17.06
C SER A 23 19.33 -17.81 16.89
N LEU A 24 19.36 -17.04 17.98
CA LEU A 24 19.65 -15.61 17.94
C LEU A 24 21.16 -15.32 18.02
N GLU A 25 22.00 -16.29 18.38
CA GLU A 25 23.43 -16.06 18.59
C GLU A 25 24.24 -15.99 17.29
N GLN A 26 23.72 -16.49 16.17
CA GLN A 26 24.41 -16.43 14.87
C GLN A 26 23.63 -15.59 13.86
N ILE A 27 23.93 -14.29 13.84
CA ILE A 27 23.42 -13.34 12.85
C ILE A 27 24.41 -13.27 11.69
N GLU A 28 23.95 -13.60 10.49
CA GLU A 28 24.67 -13.34 9.26
C GLU A 28 24.50 -11.88 8.86
N SER A 29 25.56 -11.30 8.26
CA SER A 29 25.53 -9.94 7.72
C SER A 29 25.98 -9.96 6.27
N ARG A 30 25.15 -9.45 5.36
CA ARG A 30 25.47 -9.40 3.92
C ARG A 30 25.06 -8.06 3.31
N PRO A 31 25.94 -7.39 2.54
CA PRO A 31 25.57 -6.18 1.82
C PRO A 31 24.67 -6.50 0.62
N SER A 32 23.84 -5.54 0.22
CA SER A 32 23.18 -5.54 -1.08
C SER A 32 24.19 -5.38 -2.22
N ALA A 33 23.78 -5.69 -3.45
CA ALA A 33 24.65 -5.63 -4.63
C ALA A 33 25.32 -4.26 -4.87
N ASP A 34 24.64 -3.17 -4.47
CA ASP A 34 25.11 -1.78 -4.59
C ASP A 34 25.75 -1.23 -3.30
N ASN A 35 25.87 -2.06 -2.25
CA ASN A 35 26.31 -1.69 -0.90
C ASN A 35 25.49 -0.56 -0.23
N GLY A 36 24.31 -0.22 -0.75
CA GLY A 36 23.41 0.78 -0.16
C GLY A 36 22.69 0.26 1.09
N LEU A 37 22.58 -1.06 1.24
CA LEU A 37 21.92 -1.74 2.34
C LEU A 37 22.83 -2.83 2.91
N VAL A 38 22.72 -3.08 4.21
CA VAL A 38 23.39 -4.19 4.88
C VAL A 38 22.35 -4.99 5.64
N PHE A 39 22.13 -6.23 5.23
CA PHE A 39 21.13 -7.11 5.83
C PHE A 39 21.73 -7.94 6.95
N HIS A 40 21.02 -8.02 8.06
CA HIS A 40 21.33 -8.80 9.25
C HIS A 40 20.19 -9.76 9.56
N TYR A 41 20.47 -11.05 9.59
CA TYR A 41 19.43 -12.07 9.78
C TYR A 41 19.99 -13.38 10.33
N PRO A 42 19.22 -14.14 11.13
CA PRO A 42 19.56 -15.50 11.49
C PRO A 42 19.34 -16.45 10.30
N GLU A 43 19.97 -17.63 10.32
CA GLU A 43 19.80 -18.67 9.29
C GLU A 43 18.33 -18.97 8.96
N ALA A 44 17.46 -18.97 9.99
CA ALA A 44 16.02 -19.22 9.83
C ALA A 44 15.27 -18.16 9.00
N ALA A 45 15.85 -16.97 8.81
CA ALA A 45 15.29 -15.90 7.99
C ALA A 45 16.06 -15.69 6.67
N SER A 46 17.03 -16.54 6.36
CA SER A 46 17.87 -16.46 5.15
C SER A 46 17.06 -16.29 3.87
N LYS A 47 16.06 -17.15 3.63
CA LYS A 47 15.21 -17.06 2.44
C LYS A 47 14.51 -15.71 2.30
N ALA A 48 13.91 -15.20 3.38
CA ALA A 48 13.23 -13.91 3.36
C ALA A 48 14.21 -12.74 3.13
N ALA A 49 15.40 -12.81 3.73
CA ALA A 49 16.44 -11.80 3.52
C ALA A 49 16.96 -11.82 2.07
N GLU A 50 17.20 -13.00 1.50
CA GLU A 50 17.61 -13.16 0.10
C GLU A 50 16.55 -12.64 -0.87
N ASP A 51 15.27 -12.90 -0.62
CA ASP A 51 14.16 -12.39 -1.43
C ASP A 51 14.09 -10.85 -1.36
N LEU A 52 14.30 -10.25 -0.18
CA LEU A 52 14.36 -8.78 -0.06
C LEU A 52 15.60 -8.20 -0.75
N MET A 53 16.75 -8.86 -0.69
CA MET A 53 17.99 -8.37 -1.33
C MET A 53 17.86 -8.24 -2.85
N GLU A 54 16.98 -9.05 -3.47
CA GLU A 54 16.75 -9.00 -4.92
C GLU A 54 16.08 -7.69 -5.34
N THR A 55 15.10 -7.20 -4.56
CA THR A 55 14.29 -6.02 -4.89
C THR A 55 14.78 -4.73 -4.22
N ALA A 56 15.41 -4.84 -3.06
CA ALA A 56 15.74 -3.69 -2.21
C ALA A 56 16.64 -2.61 -2.86
N PRO A 57 17.64 -2.93 -3.70
CA PRO A 57 18.42 -1.90 -4.40
C PRO A 57 17.54 -1.02 -5.31
N ALA A 58 16.59 -1.63 -6.02
CA ALA A 58 15.67 -0.90 -6.88
C ALA A 58 14.72 -0.02 -6.06
N ASP A 59 14.24 -0.51 -4.91
CA ASP A 59 13.36 0.25 -4.04
C ASP A 59 14.09 1.41 -3.35
N LEU A 60 15.34 1.23 -2.92
CA LEU A 60 16.18 2.31 -2.42
C LEU A 60 16.46 3.35 -3.52
N ALA A 61 16.74 2.92 -4.76
CA ALA A 61 16.97 3.83 -5.87
C ALA A 61 15.73 4.69 -6.20
N LYS A 62 14.53 4.11 -6.16
CA LYS A 62 13.26 4.86 -6.32
C LYS A 62 13.12 5.92 -5.22
N LEU A 63 13.33 5.55 -3.95
CA LEU A 63 13.26 6.49 -2.83
C LEU A 63 14.26 7.64 -2.98
N LYS A 64 15.50 7.32 -3.34
CA LYS A 64 16.56 8.31 -3.61
C LYS A 64 16.16 9.28 -4.72
N ALA A 65 15.60 8.76 -5.82
CA ALA A 65 15.11 9.59 -6.93
C ALA A 65 13.95 10.49 -6.49
N SER A 66 12.95 9.94 -5.79
CA SER A 66 11.79 10.70 -5.31
C SER A 66 12.17 11.78 -4.30
N LEU A 67 13.17 11.55 -3.45
CA LEU A 67 13.63 12.50 -2.44
C LEU A 67 14.74 13.44 -2.94
N GLY A 68 15.27 13.23 -4.15
CA GLY A 68 16.36 14.04 -4.69
C GLY A 68 17.69 13.84 -3.98
N VAL A 69 17.94 12.63 -3.45
CA VAL A 69 19.14 12.31 -2.66
C VAL A 69 20.06 11.40 -3.46
N GLU A 70 21.25 11.88 -3.79
CA GLU A 70 22.23 11.11 -4.57
C GLU A 70 22.93 10.03 -3.75
N GLU A 71 23.22 10.31 -2.47
CA GLU A 71 23.95 9.41 -1.58
C GLU A 71 23.27 9.30 -0.21
N MET A 72 23.19 8.06 0.29
CA MET A 72 22.76 7.75 1.65
C MET A 72 23.82 6.85 2.28
N LYS A 73 24.05 7.01 3.59
CA LYS A 73 24.86 6.05 4.34
C LYS A 73 24.20 4.66 4.26
N PRO A 74 24.98 3.57 4.27
CA PRO A 74 24.42 2.22 4.21
C PRO A 74 23.36 1.99 5.28
N ILE A 75 22.15 1.63 4.85
CA ILE A 75 21.01 1.39 5.73
C ILE A 75 21.10 -0.05 6.26
N GLN A 76 21.06 -0.21 7.57
CA GLN A 76 21.10 -1.50 8.25
C GLN A 76 19.69 -2.12 8.24
N VAL A 77 19.52 -3.31 7.67
CA VAL A 77 18.22 -3.98 7.54
C VAL A 77 18.25 -5.25 8.38
N TRP A 78 17.41 -5.33 9.40
CA TRP A 78 17.31 -6.49 10.29
C TRP A 78 16.06 -7.29 9.96
N VAL A 79 16.24 -8.53 9.51
CA VAL A 79 15.14 -9.47 9.23
C VAL A 79 15.10 -10.49 10.35
N LEU A 80 14.16 -10.31 11.29
CA LEU A 80 14.11 -11.05 12.55
C LEU A 80 12.75 -11.70 12.75
N LYS A 81 12.65 -12.70 13.63
CA LYS A 81 11.35 -13.33 13.92
C LYS A 81 10.35 -12.34 14.54
N ARG A 82 10.84 -11.45 15.41
CA ARG A 82 10.08 -10.35 16.01
C ARG A 82 10.92 -9.10 16.03
N VAL A 83 10.27 -7.94 15.92
CA VAL A 83 10.93 -6.64 16.12
C VAL A 83 11.65 -6.59 17.49
N GLY A 84 11.03 -7.15 18.54
CA GLY A 84 11.61 -7.22 19.88
C GLY A 84 12.94 -7.99 19.98
N ASP A 85 13.26 -8.87 19.01
CA ASP A 85 14.52 -9.62 19.02
C ASP A 85 15.72 -8.69 18.76
N TYR A 86 15.53 -7.59 18.01
CA TYR A 86 16.55 -6.55 17.83
C TYR A 86 16.98 -5.96 19.17
N PHE A 87 16.01 -5.59 20.01
CA PHE A 87 16.29 -5.00 21.32
C PHE A 87 17.03 -5.98 22.25
N ARG A 88 16.65 -7.27 22.18
CA ARG A 88 17.32 -8.34 22.93
C ARG A 88 18.78 -8.51 22.48
N LEU A 89 19.03 -8.57 21.18
CA LEU A 89 20.38 -8.70 20.61
C LEU A 89 21.28 -7.53 21.00
N HIS A 90 20.72 -6.32 21.00
CA HIS A 90 21.45 -5.09 21.36
C HIS A 90 21.45 -4.80 22.86
N GLN A 91 20.87 -5.66 23.71
CA GLN A 91 20.79 -5.50 25.16
C GLN A 91 20.21 -4.14 25.59
N ILE A 92 19.20 -3.66 24.86
CA ILE A 92 18.50 -2.40 25.16
C ILE A 92 17.05 -2.67 25.58
N PRO A 93 16.42 -1.76 26.35
CA PRO A 93 15.01 -1.92 26.74
C PRO A 93 14.11 -2.08 25.53
N ASN A 94 13.28 -3.13 25.52
CA ASN A 94 12.34 -3.36 24.43
C ASN A 94 11.20 -2.33 24.51
N ASN A 95 11.16 -1.43 23.54
CA ASN A 95 10.10 -0.43 23.40
C ASN A 95 9.16 -0.74 22.23
N ALA A 96 9.33 -1.89 21.57
CA ALA A 96 8.48 -2.30 20.47
C ALA A 96 7.24 -3.07 20.97
N PRO A 97 6.04 -2.73 20.48
CA PRO A 97 4.86 -3.56 20.69
C PRO A 97 5.07 -4.98 20.14
N GLU A 98 4.54 -6.00 20.81
CA GLU A 98 4.69 -7.40 20.35
C GLU A 98 4.07 -7.66 18.97
N TRP A 99 3.04 -6.89 18.62
CA TRP A 99 2.33 -6.99 17.34
C TRP A 99 3.04 -6.24 16.20
N ALA A 100 4.10 -5.48 16.47
CA ALA A 100 4.80 -4.71 15.45
C ALA A 100 5.33 -5.62 14.33
N ALA A 101 4.97 -5.28 13.08
CA ALA A 101 5.47 -5.95 11.88
C ALA A 101 6.80 -5.34 11.41
N GLY A 102 7.01 -4.06 11.65
CA GLY A 102 8.23 -3.33 11.31
C GLY A 102 8.55 -2.25 12.32
N LEU A 103 9.78 -1.76 12.27
CA LEU A 103 10.23 -0.57 13.00
C LEU A 103 11.44 0.05 12.32
N SER A 104 11.50 1.38 12.29
CA SER A 104 12.62 2.15 11.74
C SER A 104 13.28 3.03 12.81
N PHE A 105 14.61 3.16 12.72
CA PHE A 105 15.42 4.08 13.51
C PHE A 105 16.28 4.94 12.59
N SER A 106 15.79 6.14 12.30
CA SER A 106 16.44 7.01 11.33
C SER A 106 17.78 7.56 11.81
N ASN A 107 17.93 7.82 13.11
CA ASN A 107 19.22 8.21 13.71
C ASN A 107 20.31 7.13 13.58
N ARG A 108 19.92 5.89 13.31
CA ARG A 108 20.83 4.74 13.12
C ARG A 108 20.81 4.21 11.69
N ALA A 109 20.07 4.87 10.78
CA ALA A 109 19.78 4.36 9.45
C ALA A 109 19.39 2.87 9.48
N THR A 110 18.47 2.50 10.37
CA THR A 110 18.13 1.09 10.62
C THR A 110 16.67 0.82 10.30
N VAL A 111 16.41 -0.26 9.58
CA VAL A 111 15.10 -0.85 9.30
C VAL A 111 15.04 -2.22 9.98
N ILE A 112 13.94 -2.54 10.65
CA ILE A 112 13.71 -3.84 11.28
C ILE A 112 12.39 -4.37 10.73
N VAL A 113 12.40 -5.59 10.23
CA VAL A 113 11.22 -6.26 9.68
C VAL A 113 11.04 -7.60 10.40
N ALA A 114 9.82 -7.82 10.91
CA ALA A 114 9.42 -9.10 11.44
C ALA A 114 9.12 -10.06 10.29
N ASN A 115 9.75 -11.23 10.32
CA ASN A 115 9.47 -12.36 9.47
C ASN A 115 8.87 -13.47 10.33
N LYS A 116 7.58 -13.75 10.13
CA LYS A 116 6.85 -14.82 10.83
C LYS A 116 6.47 -15.92 9.83
N PRO A 117 7.38 -16.87 9.51
CA PRO A 117 7.11 -17.92 8.54
C PRO A 117 5.81 -18.66 8.83
N GLY A 118 4.96 -18.80 7.81
CA GLY A 118 3.66 -19.48 7.87
C GLY A 118 2.50 -18.63 8.41
N ALA A 119 2.77 -17.52 9.12
CA ALA A 119 1.75 -16.58 9.56
C ALA A 119 1.67 -15.33 8.67
N GLN A 120 2.75 -15.02 7.95
CA GLN A 120 2.89 -13.85 7.08
C GLN A 120 3.42 -14.30 5.71
N GLY A 121 2.83 -13.80 4.63
CA GLY A 121 3.34 -14.00 3.28
C GLY A 121 4.53 -13.10 2.96
N MET A 122 5.38 -13.50 2.00
CA MET A 122 6.55 -12.69 1.61
C MET A 122 6.16 -11.30 1.10
N ALA A 123 5.01 -11.17 0.43
CA ALA A 123 4.48 -9.88 -0.01
C ALA A 123 4.19 -8.90 1.15
N GLU A 124 3.75 -9.41 2.30
CA GLU A 124 3.52 -8.57 3.49
C GLU A 124 4.85 -8.15 4.14
N VAL A 125 5.86 -9.03 4.14
CA VAL A 125 7.22 -8.72 4.62
C VAL A 125 7.85 -7.63 3.74
N ASP A 126 7.72 -7.78 2.43
CA ASP A 126 8.21 -6.87 1.40
C ASP A 126 7.51 -5.49 1.46
N ALA A 127 6.19 -5.46 1.62
CA ALA A 127 5.45 -4.21 1.86
C ALA A 127 5.91 -3.51 3.15
N THR A 128 6.05 -4.26 4.24
CA THR A 128 6.54 -3.73 5.53
C THR A 128 7.96 -3.18 5.39
N PHE A 129 8.84 -3.89 4.68
CA PHE A 129 10.20 -3.45 4.41
C PHE A 129 10.21 -2.11 3.66
N ARG A 130 9.45 -2.00 2.55
CA ARG A 130 9.35 -0.74 1.79
C ARG A 130 8.82 0.41 2.63
N HIS A 131 7.81 0.14 3.47
CA HIS A 131 7.23 1.13 4.37
C HIS A 131 8.29 1.68 5.34
N GLU A 132 9.00 0.80 6.04
CA GLU A 132 10.02 1.21 7.01
C GLU A 132 11.25 1.84 6.34
N LEU A 133 11.63 1.36 5.15
CA LEU A 133 12.71 1.95 4.36
C LEU A 133 12.38 3.39 3.96
N ALA A 134 11.12 3.66 3.60
CA ALA A 134 10.67 5.01 3.25
C ALA A 134 10.78 5.98 4.43
N HIS A 135 10.48 5.54 5.67
CA HIS A 135 10.67 6.38 6.87
C HIS A 135 12.13 6.78 7.05
N VAL A 136 13.05 5.80 6.99
CA VAL A 136 14.49 6.06 7.11
C VAL A 136 14.97 7.00 6.00
N ALA A 137 14.53 6.78 4.75
CA ALA A 137 14.91 7.60 3.61
C ALA A 137 14.44 9.06 3.78
N VAL A 138 13.20 9.28 4.20
CA VAL A 138 12.64 10.62 4.47
C VAL A 138 13.45 11.34 5.54
N ASP A 139 13.76 10.68 6.65
CA ASP A 139 14.49 11.31 7.74
C ASP A 139 15.95 11.62 7.39
N ILE A 140 16.60 10.77 6.59
CA ILE A 140 17.93 11.05 6.03
C ILE A 140 17.86 12.29 5.14
N ALA A 141 16.86 12.37 4.24
CA ALA A 141 16.65 13.52 3.37
C ALA A 141 16.33 14.80 4.16
N ALA A 142 15.59 14.68 5.27
CA ALA A 142 15.23 15.80 6.14
C ALA A 142 16.42 16.36 6.94
N ARG A 143 17.51 15.61 7.10
CA ARG A 143 18.74 16.01 7.82
C ARG A 143 18.47 16.59 9.22
N GLY A 144 17.58 15.93 9.96
CA GLY A 144 17.21 16.31 11.32
C GLY A 144 16.16 17.43 11.42
N LYS A 145 15.65 17.93 10.28
CA LYS A 145 14.50 18.82 10.27
C LYS A 145 13.21 18.06 10.48
N LYS A 146 12.23 18.73 11.09
CA LYS A 146 10.92 18.15 11.31
C LYS A 146 10.13 18.06 10.01
N VAL A 147 9.63 16.86 9.73
CA VAL A 147 8.68 16.56 8.67
C VAL A 147 7.36 16.15 9.36
N PRO A 148 6.19 16.62 8.89
CA PRO A 148 4.91 16.25 9.48
C PRO A 148 4.64 14.75 9.44
N ARG A 149 4.01 14.21 10.48
CA ARG A 149 3.69 12.78 10.57
C ARG A 149 2.81 12.32 9.41
N TRP A 150 1.83 13.12 9.00
CA TRP A 150 1.01 12.80 7.81
C TRP A 150 1.85 12.66 6.54
N PHE A 151 2.92 13.43 6.37
CA PHE A 151 3.77 13.30 5.19
C PHE A 151 4.59 12.01 5.25
N HIS A 152 5.21 11.72 6.40
CA HIS A 152 5.94 10.46 6.62
C HIS A 152 5.09 9.24 6.24
N GLU A 153 3.90 9.16 6.82
CA GLU A 153 3.03 8.00 6.65
C GLU A 153 2.45 7.94 5.25
N GLY A 154 2.04 9.08 4.69
CA GLY A 154 1.54 9.13 3.32
C GLY A 154 2.61 8.73 2.30
N PHE A 155 3.84 9.20 2.48
CA PHE A 155 4.98 8.87 1.61
C PHE A 155 5.39 7.40 1.74
N ALA A 156 5.40 6.85 2.96
CA ALA A 156 5.69 5.44 3.20
C ALA A 156 4.66 4.51 2.55
N VAL A 157 3.37 4.79 2.76
CA VAL A 157 2.28 4.04 2.12
C VAL A 157 2.33 4.19 0.59
N LEU A 158 2.74 5.35 0.07
CA LEU A 158 2.88 5.59 -1.37
C LEU A 158 3.94 4.70 -2.02
N HIS A 159 5.06 4.48 -1.33
CA HIS A 159 6.16 3.67 -1.86
C HIS A 159 6.02 2.18 -1.55
N ALA A 160 5.31 1.81 -0.49
CA ALA A 160 5.01 0.43 -0.16
C ALA A 160 3.95 -0.21 -1.09
N ASP A 161 3.27 0.60 -1.91
CA ASP A 161 2.15 0.22 -2.79
C ASP A 161 1.00 -0.47 -2.03
N GLU A 162 0.74 -0.03 -0.80
CA GLU A 162 -0.28 -0.62 0.07
C GLU A 162 -1.69 -0.06 -0.18
N TRP A 163 -1.96 0.56 -1.33
CA TRP A 163 -3.28 1.14 -1.57
C TRP A 163 -4.33 0.05 -1.82
N THR A 164 -5.45 0.10 -1.08
CA THR A 164 -6.53 -0.89 -1.19
C THR A 164 -7.87 -0.24 -1.53
N ALA A 165 -8.79 -1.04 -2.07
CA ALA A 165 -10.17 -0.61 -2.34
C ALA A 165 -10.87 -0.14 -1.06
N ASP A 166 -10.66 -0.84 0.06
CA ASP A 166 -11.22 -0.48 1.36
C ASP A 166 -10.75 0.90 1.85
N ARG A 167 -9.47 1.24 1.63
CA ARG A 167 -8.94 2.57 1.94
C ARG A 167 -9.59 3.65 1.08
N SER A 168 -9.86 3.35 -0.19
CA SER A 168 -10.58 4.25 -1.10
C SER A 168 -12.03 4.49 -0.65
N GLU A 169 -12.72 3.43 -0.25
CA GLU A 169 -14.09 3.50 0.25
C GLU A 169 -14.16 4.27 1.58
N LEU A 170 -13.28 3.96 2.53
CA LEU A 170 -13.17 4.65 3.81
C LEU A 170 -12.97 6.16 3.61
N LEU A 171 -12.03 6.54 2.74
CA LEU A 171 -11.75 7.95 2.46
C LEU A 171 -12.95 8.64 1.80
N SER A 172 -13.59 7.98 0.82
CA SER A 172 -14.75 8.53 0.11
C SER A 172 -15.94 8.76 1.05
N ARG A 173 -16.22 7.79 1.93
CA ARG A 173 -17.26 7.93 2.96
C ARG A 173 -16.96 9.06 3.94
N ALA A 174 -15.72 9.15 4.42
CA ALA A 174 -15.30 10.21 5.32
C ALA A 174 -15.38 11.59 4.65
N ALA A 175 -15.03 11.71 3.37
CA ALA A 175 -15.16 12.96 2.61
C ALA A 175 -16.61 13.41 2.46
N ALA A 176 -17.52 12.50 2.09
CA ALA A 176 -18.95 12.79 1.95
C ALA A 176 -19.58 13.21 3.28
N ALA A 177 -19.20 12.56 4.38
CA ALA A 177 -19.69 12.86 5.73
C ALA A 177 -18.99 14.08 6.38
N SER A 178 -18.05 14.74 5.69
CA SER A 178 -17.19 15.79 6.28
C SER A 178 -16.42 15.34 7.54
N GLY A 179 -16.07 14.05 7.63
CA GLY A 179 -15.35 13.43 8.74
C GLY A 179 -13.83 13.29 8.54
N LEU A 180 -13.25 13.94 7.53
CA LEU A 180 -11.80 13.96 7.29
C LEU A 180 -11.07 14.75 8.39
N ILE A 181 -9.93 14.24 8.86
CA ILE A 181 -9.15 14.78 10.00
C ILE A 181 -8.28 15.93 9.52
N ALA A 182 -8.23 17.08 10.22
CA ALA A 182 -7.39 18.19 9.78
C ALA A 182 -5.90 17.78 9.75
N PHE A 183 -5.14 18.18 8.71
CA PHE A 183 -3.71 17.80 8.65
C PHE A 183 -2.89 18.43 9.78
N GLY A 184 -3.33 19.58 10.32
CA GLY A 184 -2.74 20.15 11.54
C GLY A 184 -2.85 19.22 12.75
N ASP A 185 -3.91 18.41 12.85
CA ASP A 185 -4.07 17.42 13.93
C ASP A 185 -3.21 16.17 13.71
N LEU A 186 -2.76 15.95 12.47
CA LEU A 186 -1.85 14.86 12.08
C LEU A 186 -0.40 15.31 11.91
N GLU A 187 -0.05 16.51 12.38
CA GLU A 187 1.29 17.08 12.24
C GLU A 187 2.31 16.29 13.07
N PHE A 188 1.95 15.88 14.30
CA PHE A 188 2.87 15.29 15.27
C PHE A 188 2.61 13.81 15.57
N SER A 189 1.35 13.38 15.57
CA SER A 189 0.96 12.02 15.95
C SER A 189 -0.32 11.61 15.24
N PHE A 190 -0.50 10.30 15.06
CA PHE A 190 -1.78 9.75 14.60
C PHE A 190 -2.65 9.36 15.81
N PRO A 191 -3.99 9.31 15.63
CA PRO A 191 -4.91 8.88 16.67
C PRO A 191 -4.63 7.45 17.15
N GLU A 192 -4.83 7.17 18.43
CA GLU A 192 -4.64 5.83 19.01
C GLU A 192 -5.73 4.83 18.59
N HIS A 193 -6.96 5.32 18.38
CA HIS A 193 -8.08 4.47 18.02
C HIS A 193 -7.93 3.93 16.60
N HIS A 194 -7.92 2.61 16.46
CA HIS A 194 -7.64 1.89 15.21
C HIS A 194 -8.34 2.46 13.97
N ASN A 195 -9.67 2.62 13.99
CA ASN A 195 -10.42 3.10 12.81
C ASN A 195 -10.03 4.53 12.41
N THR A 196 -9.75 5.39 13.38
CA THR A 196 -9.36 6.78 13.14
C THR A 196 -7.92 6.84 12.63
N ALA A 197 -7.05 5.96 13.13
CA ALA A 197 -5.71 5.77 12.59
C ALA A 197 -5.75 5.31 11.13
N SER A 198 -6.59 4.31 10.79
CA SER A 198 -6.75 3.83 9.41
C SER A 198 -7.17 4.96 8.46
N LEU A 199 -8.07 5.84 8.90
CA LEU A 199 -8.45 7.04 8.14
C LEU A 199 -7.27 8.02 8.00
N ALA A 200 -6.50 8.23 9.07
CA ALA A 200 -5.31 9.09 9.04
C ALA A 200 -4.28 8.60 8.00
N TYR A 201 -4.01 7.29 7.93
CA TYR A 201 -3.18 6.69 6.89
C TYR A 201 -3.76 6.89 5.49
N ALA A 202 -5.04 6.57 5.30
CA ALA A 202 -5.70 6.68 4.00
C ALA A 202 -5.70 8.12 3.46
N GLN A 203 -5.99 9.11 4.30
CA GLN A 203 -5.97 10.52 3.87
C GLN A 203 -4.55 11.01 3.60
N SER A 204 -3.58 10.59 4.41
CA SER A 204 -2.18 10.99 4.28
C SER A 204 -1.60 10.49 2.97
N PHE A 205 -1.79 9.21 2.64
CA PHE A 205 -1.41 8.65 1.35
C PHE A 205 -2.07 9.41 0.20
N HIS A 206 -3.40 9.60 0.27
CA HIS A 206 -4.11 10.22 -0.84
C HIS A 206 -3.67 11.67 -1.06
N PHE A 207 -3.42 12.41 0.01
CA PHE A 207 -2.96 13.78 -0.10
C PHE A 207 -1.53 13.86 -0.64
N VAL A 208 -0.62 13.01 -0.16
CA VAL A 208 0.75 12.92 -0.72
C VAL A 208 0.71 12.55 -2.20
N ARG A 209 -0.15 11.59 -2.59
CA ARG A 209 -0.38 11.25 -4.01
C ARG A 209 -0.92 12.45 -4.81
N ASP A 210 -1.92 13.17 -4.28
CA ASP A 210 -2.49 14.37 -4.92
C ASP A 210 -1.41 15.45 -5.18
N LEU A 211 -0.47 15.61 -4.25
CA LEU A 211 0.66 16.53 -4.43
C LEU A 211 1.55 16.12 -5.60
N ARG A 212 1.92 14.84 -5.70
CA ARG A 212 2.69 14.31 -6.84
C ARG A 212 1.94 14.49 -8.15
N ASP A 213 0.67 14.09 -8.17
CA ASP A 213 -0.14 14.11 -9.39
C ASP A 213 -0.35 15.55 -9.92
N ARG A 214 -0.38 16.56 -9.04
CA ARG A 214 -0.56 17.98 -9.43
C ARG A 214 0.73 18.73 -9.72
N HIS A 215 1.78 18.46 -8.97
CA HIS A 215 3.01 19.25 -9.01
C HIS A 215 4.15 18.54 -9.74
N GLY A 216 3.95 17.29 -10.18
CA GLY A 216 4.93 16.48 -10.90
C GLY A 216 5.64 15.48 -9.99
N ASP A 217 6.27 14.48 -10.62
CA ASP A 217 6.98 13.39 -9.94
C ASP A 217 8.18 13.88 -9.11
N ASP A 218 8.70 15.07 -9.42
CA ASP A 218 9.84 15.71 -8.75
C ASP A 218 9.46 16.56 -7.53
N VAL A 219 8.17 16.67 -7.19
CA VAL A 219 7.67 17.59 -6.14
C VAL A 219 8.35 17.34 -4.79
N PHE A 220 8.55 16.07 -4.41
CA PHE A 220 9.17 15.72 -3.14
C PHE A 220 10.66 16.03 -3.16
N SER A 221 11.34 15.75 -4.27
CA SER A 221 12.75 16.10 -4.48
C SER A 221 12.98 17.59 -4.30
N ARG A 222 12.18 18.45 -4.96
CA ARG A 222 12.24 19.90 -4.78
C ARG A 222 11.94 20.32 -3.33
N LEU A 223 11.03 19.62 -2.65
CA LEU A 223 10.72 19.89 -1.25
C LEU A 223 11.93 19.63 -0.35
N PHE A 224 12.56 18.47 -0.48
CA PHE A 224 13.72 18.10 0.34
C PHE A 224 14.98 18.90 -0.01
N GLN A 225 15.18 19.31 -1.28
CA GLN A 225 16.26 20.21 -1.67
C GLN A 225 16.15 21.58 -0.99
N ASN A 226 14.97 22.19 -0.94
CA ASN A 226 14.75 23.44 -0.21
C ASN A 226 14.95 23.25 1.31
N MET A 227 14.55 22.10 1.85
CA MET A 227 14.84 21.75 3.24
C MET A 227 16.34 21.61 3.48
N GLU A 228 17.12 21.03 2.57
CA GLU A 228 18.57 21.00 2.68
C GLU A 228 19.17 22.42 2.74
N GLN A 229 18.60 23.39 2.00
CA GLN A 229 19.06 24.78 1.95
C GLN A 229 18.71 25.64 3.17
N GLY A 230 17.97 25.12 4.15
CA GLY A 230 17.66 25.87 5.38
C GLY A 230 16.17 26.05 5.66
N ASP A 231 15.29 25.79 4.70
CA ASP A 231 13.85 25.94 4.92
C ASP A 231 13.27 24.87 5.88
N SER A 232 12.23 25.24 6.62
CA SER A 232 11.33 24.28 7.26
C SER A 232 10.46 23.56 6.23
N PHE A 233 9.87 22.42 6.60
CA PHE A 233 8.95 21.68 5.72
C PHE A 233 7.83 22.58 5.17
N HIS A 234 7.16 23.37 6.01
CA HIS A 234 6.07 24.26 5.59
C HIS A 234 6.52 25.39 4.66
N GLN A 235 7.72 25.94 4.87
CA GLN A 235 8.30 26.95 3.98
C GLN A 235 8.62 26.34 2.61
N SER A 236 9.28 25.18 2.62
CA SER A 236 9.61 24.44 1.41
C SER A 236 8.37 24.04 0.64
N PHE A 237 7.37 23.46 1.32
CA PHE A 237 6.07 23.12 0.75
C PHE A 237 5.46 24.31 0.01
N ARG A 238 5.38 25.47 0.67
CA ARG A 238 4.82 26.70 0.06
C ARG A 238 5.61 27.16 -1.16
N LYS A 239 6.94 27.09 -1.13
CA LYS A 239 7.77 27.47 -2.28
C LYS A 239 7.56 26.54 -3.47
N VAL A 240 7.38 25.24 -3.22
CA VAL A 240 7.25 24.21 -4.26
C VAL A 240 5.84 24.14 -4.85
N THR A 241 4.81 24.23 -4.02
CA THR A 241 3.40 24.08 -4.44
C THR A 241 2.74 25.42 -4.76
N GLY A 242 3.28 26.53 -4.27
CA GLY A 242 2.66 27.86 -4.34
C GLY A 242 1.59 28.11 -3.28
N GLU A 243 1.25 27.10 -2.47
CA GLU A 243 0.18 27.16 -1.46
C GLU A 243 0.66 26.70 -0.08
N SER A 244 0.05 27.19 0.99
CA SER A 244 0.29 26.61 2.33
C SER A 244 -0.44 25.29 2.48
N VAL A 245 0.04 24.40 3.37
CA VAL A 245 -0.63 23.13 3.69
C VAL A 245 -2.14 23.27 3.95
N PRO A 246 -2.64 24.25 4.75
CA PRO A 246 -4.09 24.40 4.96
C PRO A 246 -4.88 24.80 3.69
N VAL A 247 -4.25 25.52 2.76
CA VAL A 247 -4.88 25.93 1.49
C VAL A 247 -4.95 24.72 0.55
N ALA A 248 -3.84 23.99 0.43
CA ALA A 248 -3.78 22.73 -0.31
C ALA A 248 -4.78 21.70 0.22
N GLU A 249 -4.88 21.58 1.54
CA GLU A 249 -5.83 20.71 2.22
C GLU A 249 -7.28 21.10 1.89
N GLY A 250 -7.63 22.39 1.98
CA GLY A 250 -8.97 22.87 1.67
C GLY A 250 -9.38 22.55 0.23
N ARG A 251 -8.48 22.80 -0.72
CA ARG A 251 -8.64 22.43 -2.13
C ARG A 251 -8.85 20.93 -2.30
N TRP A 252 -7.94 20.11 -1.76
CA TRP A 252 -7.99 18.65 -1.84
C TRP A 252 -9.28 18.08 -1.26
N ARG A 253 -9.76 18.60 -0.11
CA ARG A 253 -11.05 18.22 0.49
C ARG A 253 -12.22 18.54 -0.43
N GLN A 254 -12.20 19.69 -1.10
CA GLN A 254 -13.26 20.07 -2.04
C GLN A 254 -13.27 19.13 -3.25
N ASP A 255 -12.10 18.76 -3.77
CA ASP A 255 -11.98 17.85 -4.90
C ASP A 255 -12.50 16.45 -4.55
N LEU A 256 -12.20 15.94 -3.35
CA LEU A 256 -12.78 14.69 -2.85
C LEU A 256 -14.31 14.76 -2.71
N LYS A 257 -14.84 15.85 -2.17
CA LYS A 257 -16.28 16.06 -2.07
C LYS A 257 -16.94 16.04 -3.45
N ASN A 258 -16.36 16.75 -4.42
CA ASN A 258 -16.85 16.79 -5.79
C ASN A 258 -16.81 15.40 -6.44
N ALA A 259 -15.71 14.66 -6.30
CA ALA A 259 -15.59 13.30 -6.82
C ALA A 259 -16.62 12.35 -6.20
N SER A 260 -16.81 12.40 -4.87
CA SER A 260 -17.80 11.58 -4.17
C SER A 260 -19.24 11.92 -4.59
N SER A 261 -19.54 13.21 -4.77
CA SER A 261 -20.85 13.69 -5.23
C SER A 261 -21.14 13.29 -6.68
N LEU A 262 -20.13 13.32 -7.56
CA LEU A 262 -20.30 12.87 -8.94
C LEU A 262 -20.57 11.36 -8.98
N TRP A 263 -19.85 10.58 -8.17
CA TRP A 263 -20.06 9.14 -8.09
C TRP A 263 -21.44 8.79 -7.51
N SER A 264 -21.93 9.53 -6.50
CA SER A 264 -23.29 9.34 -5.99
C SER A 264 -24.37 9.64 -7.03
N LEU A 265 -24.15 10.59 -7.94
CA LEU A 265 -25.08 10.86 -9.04
C LEU A 265 -25.12 9.73 -10.08
N PHE A 266 -23.99 9.05 -10.34
CA PHE A 266 -23.95 7.89 -11.23
C PHE A 266 -24.49 6.61 -10.59
N MET A 267 -24.37 6.47 -9.27
CA MET A 267 -24.83 5.30 -8.50
C MET A 267 -26.24 5.47 -7.92
N ASP A 268 -26.86 6.64 -8.07
CA ASP A 268 -28.27 6.82 -7.77
C ASP A 268 -29.07 5.82 -8.64
N GLY A 269 -29.71 4.85 -8.00
CA GLY A 269 -30.37 3.74 -8.69
C GLY A 269 -31.34 4.22 -9.77
N ILE A 270 -31.93 5.39 -9.55
CA ILE A 270 -32.73 6.14 -10.52
C ILE A 270 -32.00 6.29 -11.86
N VAL A 271 -30.77 6.80 -11.91
CA VAL A 271 -30.03 7.03 -13.17
C VAL A 271 -29.69 5.72 -13.89
N ILE A 272 -29.34 4.67 -13.15
CA ILE A 272 -29.10 3.33 -13.72
C ILE A 272 -30.39 2.76 -14.32
N PHE A 273 -31.51 2.82 -13.60
CA PHE A 273 -32.80 2.37 -14.08
C PHE A 273 -33.30 3.22 -15.27
N PHE A 274 -33.10 4.54 -15.26
CA PHE A 274 -33.46 5.43 -16.37
C PHE A 274 -32.60 5.15 -17.61
N GLY A 275 -31.28 4.99 -17.45
CA GLY A 275 -30.36 4.63 -18.53
C GLY A 275 -30.68 3.27 -19.14
N ALA A 276 -30.89 2.24 -18.31
CA ALA A 276 -31.31 0.91 -18.75
C ALA A 276 -32.68 0.95 -19.45
N SER A 277 -33.64 1.72 -18.94
CA SER A 277 -34.97 1.89 -19.54
C SER A 277 -34.89 2.58 -20.91
N LEU A 278 -34.04 3.59 -21.06
CA LEU A 278 -33.83 4.28 -22.34
C LEU A 278 -33.18 3.35 -23.38
N LEU A 279 -32.15 2.61 -22.98
CA LEU A 279 -31.52 1.60 -23.84
C LEU A 279 -32.52 0.52 -24.27
N PHE A 280 -33.36 0.05 -23.34
CA PHE A 280 -34.44 -0.89 -23.64
C PHE A 280 -35.43 -0.32 -24.67
N LEU A 281 -35.87 0.93 -24.50
CA LEU A 281 -36.79 1.60 -25.44
C LEU A 281 -36.18 1.77 -26.84
N VAL A 282 -34.90 2.13 -26.92
CA VAL A 282 -34.16 2.25 -28.18
C VAL A 282 -34.03 0.88 -28.84
N ALA A 283 -33.58 -0.13 -28.10
CA ALA A 283 -33.46 -1.51 -28.60
C ALA A 283 -34.80 -2.06 -29.08
N TRP A 284 -35.88 -1.80 -28.33
CA TRP A 284 -37.24 -2.18 -28.70
C TRP A 284 -37.70 -1.48 -29.99
N ARG A 285 -37.47 -0.16 -30.14
CA ARG A 285 -37.80 0.58 -31.37
C ARG A 285 -37.03 0.05 -32.57
N LEU A 286 -35.72 -0.19 -32.41
CA LEU A 286 -34.87 -0.73 -33.48
C LEU A 286 -35.31 -2.14 -33.88
N ARG A 287 -35.62 -3.00 -32.90
CA ARG A 287 -36.17 -4.34 -33.15
C ARG A 287 -37.51 -4.27 -33.87
N LYS A 288 -38.44 -3.43 -33.39
CA LYS A 288 -39.75 -3.24 -34.01
C LYS A 288 -39.63 -2.77 -35.47
N LYS A 289 -38.73 -1.83 -35.75
CA LYS A 289 -38.44 -1.37 -37.11
C LYS A 289 -37.90 -2.51 -37.99
N ARG A 290 -36.94 -3.29 -37.51
CA ARG A 290 -36.39 -4.45 -38.23
C ARG A 290 -37.44 -5.54 -38.49
N THR A 291 -38.28 -5.85 -37.50
CA THR A 291 -39.36 -6.84 -37.65
C THR A 291 -40.42 -6.36 -38.64
N ALA A 292 -40.79 -5.07 -38.61
CA ALA A 292 -41.72 -4.49 -39.57
C ALA A 292 -41.17 -4.53 -41.01
N GLN A 293 -39.88 -4.22 -41.18
CA GLN A 293 -39.19 -4.33 -42.49
C GLN A 293 -39.17 -5.77 -43.00
N LYS A 294 -38.87 -6.76 -42.13
CA LYS A 294 -38.87 -8.18 -42.47
C LYS A 294 -40.27 -8.67 -42.86
N LEU A 295 -41.31 -8.25 -42.15
CA LEU A 295 -42.69 -8.61 -42.47
C LEU A 295 -43.16 -7.97 -43.78
N ALA A 296 -42.73 -6.74 -44.07
CA ALA A 296 -42.99 -6.09 -45.36
C ALA A 296 -42.32 -6.85 -46.52
N SER A 297 -41.05 -7.23 -46.38
CA SER A 297 -40.37 -8.04 -47.40
C SER A 297 -40.95 -9.44 -47.60
N MET A 298 -41.65 -9.99 -46.58
CA MET A 298 -42.35 -11.27 -46.69
C MET A 298 -43.72 -11.14 -47.39
N LYS A 299 -44.33 -9.94 -47.39
CA LYS A 299 -45.55 -9.66 -48.15
C LYS A 299 -45.28 -9.41 -49.63
N ASP A 300 -44.10 -8.90 -49.95
CA ASP A 300 -43.65 -8.64 -51.32
C ASP A 300 -43.00 -9.86 -51.99
N ASN A 301 -42.93 -11.02 -51.32
CA ASN A 301 -42.47 -12.27 -51.91
C ASN A 301 -43.69 -13.15 -52.26
N PRO A 302 -44.20 -13.09 -53.51
CA PRO A 302 -45.35 -13.88 -53.92
C PRO A 302 -44.97 -15.36 -54.00
N ALA A 303 -45.77 -16.17 -53.31
CA ALA A 303 -45.92 -17.62 -53.44
C ALA A 303 -44.64 -18.49 -53.30
N TRP A 304 -44.68 -19.40 -52.33
CA TRP A 304 -43.91 -20.64 -52.44
C TRP A 304 -44.37 -21.34 -53.72
N ASP A 305 -43.57 -21.31 -54.78
CA ASP A 305 -43.88 -21.97 -56.04
C ASP A 305 -43.63 -23.47 -55.83
N TYR A 306 -44.69 -24.25 -55.73
CA TYR A 306 -44.60 -25.68 -55.51
C TYR A 306 -44.13 -26.34 -56.82
N ASP A 307 -42.87 -26.76 -56.86
CA ASP A 307 -42.31 -27.50 -57.98
C ASP A 307 -42.62 -29.00 -57.83
N GLU A 308 -43.66 -29.42 -58.54
CA GLU A 308 -44.16 -30.79 -58.58
C GLU A 308 -43.12 -31.80 -59.10
N SER A 309 -42.09 -31.34 -59.85
CA SER A 309 -41.00 -32.19 -60.34
C SER A 309 -39.95 -32.52 -59.27
N GLN A 310 -39.82 -31.67 -58.23
CA GLN A 310 -38.90 -31.88 -57.11
C GLN A 310 -39.55 -32.67 -55.97
N TYR A 311 -40.88 -32.61 -55.85
CA TYR A 311 -41.65 -33.25 -54.78
C TYR A 311 -42.90 -33.95 -55.32
N PRO A 312 -42.76 -35.04 -56.11
CA PRO A 312 -43.92 -35.77 -56.62
C PRO A 312 -44.74 -36.40 -55.48
N LEU A 313 -46.06 -36.31 -55.56
CA LEU A 313 -46.96 -36.89 -54.57
C LEU A 313 -46.98 -38.43 -54.69
N PRO A 314 -47.05 -39.19 -53.58
CA PRO A 314 -47.01 -40.65 -53.64
C PRO A 314 -48.21 -41.21 -54.41
N GLY A 315 -47.97 -41.86 -55.56
CA GLY A 315 -49.01 -42.57 -56.33
C GLY A 315 -49.16 -42.14 -57.79
N GLU A 316 -48.40 -41.16 -58.27
CA GLU A 316 -48.40 -40.75 -59.68
C GLU A 316 -47.19 -41.35 -60.44
N HIS A 317 -47.40 -42.55 -61.00
CA HIS A 317 -46.60 -43.14 -62.09
C HIS A 317 -47.55 -43.74 -63.13
#